data_AF-A4TU18-F1
#
_entry.id   AF-A4TU18-F1
#
_cell.length_a   1.000
_cell.length_b   1.000
_cell.length_c   1.000
_cell.angle_alpha   90.00
_cell.angle_beta   90.00
_cell.angle_gamma   90.00
#
_symmetry.space_group_name_H-M   'P 1'
#
loop_
_entity.id
_entity.type
_entity.pdbx_description
1 polymer ?
#
loop_
_entity_poly.entity_id
_entity_poly.type
_entity_poly.pdbx_seq_one_letter_code
_entity_poly.pdbx_strand_id
1 'polypeptide(L)'
;MQGPVVNFAAENMVRRTPEHIVAMDQSDLDYIRDSLTDIGQSFGVAALPDIPLHLLPARALMRRLVDLRTTLKPQTQEQGVTLGRLAGAILRLDTAVAFDKARRK
;
A
#
# COMPACT_ATOMS: atom_id res chain seq x y z
N MET A 1 -11.42 -7.26 -31.69
CA MET A 1 -11.69 -7.27 -30.24
C MET A 1 -10.37 -7.16 -29.51
N GLN A 2 -10.03 -5.99 -28.95
CA GLN A 2 -8.90 -5.90 -28.02
C GLN A 2 -9.38 -6.50 -26.70
N GLY A 3 -8.85 -7.67 -26.32
CA GLY A 3 -9.09 -8.25 -24.99
C GLY A 3 -8.64 -7.27 -23.89
N PRO A 4 -9.13 -7.41 -22.66
CA PRO A 4 -8.77 -6.50 -21.58
C PRO A 4 -7.25 -6.49 -21.40
N VAL A 5 -6.65 -5.29 -21.49
CA VAL A 5 -5.21 -5.11 -21.21
C VAL A 5 -5.02 -5.40 -19.72
N VAL A 6 -4.47 -6.57 -19.42
CA VAL A 6 -4.11 -6.92 -18.04
C VAL A 6 -2.98 -6.01 -17.60
N ASN A 7 -3.27 -5.08 -16.70
CA ASN A 7 -2.26 -4.19 -16.13
C ASN A 7 -1.50 -4.91 -15.00
N PHE A 8 -0.33 -5.46 -15.34
CA PHE A 8 0.55 -6.14 -14.39
C PHE A 8 1.39 -5.20 -13.52
N ALA A 9 1.26 -3.87 -13.63
CA ALA A 9 2.10 -2.92 -12.89
C ALA A 9 1.98 -3.10 -11.36
N ALA A 10 0.76 -3.32 -10.87
CA ALA A 10 0.49 -3.58 -9.46
C ALA A 10 1.17 -4.87 -8.97
N GLU A 11 1.03 -5.96 -9.73
CA GLU A 11 1.64 -7.25 -9.39
C GLU A 11 3.18 -7.19 -9.46
N ASN A 12 3.72 -6.53 -10.48
CA ASN A 12 5.16 -6.32 -10.63
C ASN A 12 5.73 -5.49 -9.47
N MET A 13 4.98 -4.50 -8.99
CA MET A 13 5.36 -3.70 -7.81
C MET A 13 5.43 -4.57 -6.56
N VAL A 14 4.45 -5.43 -6.30
CA VAL A 14 4.54 -6.33 -5.14
C VAL A 14 5.71 -7.31 -5.29
N ARG A 15 5.91 -7.88 -6.48
CA ARG A 15 6.99 -8.85 -6.74
C ARG A 15 8.38 -8.25 -6.51
N ARG A 16 8.60 -6.99 -6.89
CA ARG A 16 9.89 -6.30 -6.68
C ARG A 16 10.11 -5.82 -5.24
N THR A 17 9.05 -5.73 -4.42
CA THR A 17 9.17 -5.32 -3.01
C THR A 17 9.83 -6.45 -2.22
N PRO A 18 10.80 -6.18 -1.34
CA PRO A 18 11.51 -7.20 -0.58
C PRO A 18 10.63 -7.92 0.45
N GLU A 19 11.01 -9.17 0.75
CA GLU A 19 10.33 -10.06 1.70
C GLU A 19 10.79 -9.89 3.15
N HIS A 20 11.62 -8.87 3.42
CA HIS A 20 12.09 -8.49 4.74
C HIS A 20 11.49 -7.16 5.21
N ILE A 21 11.68 -6.84 6.49
CA ILE A 21 11.28 -5.56 7.08
C ILE A 21 12.20 -4.45 6.53
N VAL A 22 11.58 -3.40 5.99
CA VAL A 22 12.28 -2.20 5.53
C VAL A 22 12.17 -1.12 6.58
N ALA A 23 13.28 -0.50 6.94
CA ALA A 23 13.29 0.64 7.84
C ALA A 23 12.57 1.83 7.19
N MET A 24 11.55 2.34 7.87
CA MET A 24 10.76 3.50 7.47
C MET A 24 10.80 4.54 8.59
N ASP A 25 10.79 5.81 8.21
CA ASP A 25 10.65 6.89 9.17
C ASP A 25 9.27 6.83 9.83
N GLN A 26 9.19 7.26 11.10
CA GLN A 26 7.94 7.19 11.87
C GLN A 26 6.79 7.93 11.17
N SER A 27 7.07 9.08 10.53
CA SER A 27 6.08 9.85 9.78
C SER A 27 5.47 9.09 8.60
N ASP A 28 6.24 8.22 7.93
CA ASP A 28 5.73 7.41 6.83
C ASP A 28 4.88 6.25 7.35
N LEU A 29 5.30 5.64 8.48
CA LEU A 29 4.51 4.61 9.16
C LEU A 29 3.17 5.15 9.65
N ASP A 30 3.17 6.36 10.23
CA ASP A 30 1.94 7.02 10.69
C ASP A 30 1.04 7.36 9.50
N TYR A 31 1.59 7.89 8.40
CA TYR A 31 0.80 8.14 7.19
C TYR A 31 0.13 6.86 6.66
N ILE A 32 0.86 5.74 6.63
CA ILE A 32 0.31 4.45 6.16
C ILE A 32 -0.77 3.97 7.12
N ARG A 33 -0.56 4.08 8.44
CA ARG A 33 -1.54 3.70 9.46
C ARG A 33 -2.81 4.52 9.33
N ASP A 34 -2.70 5.83 9.20
CA ASP A 34 -3.83 6.74 9.08
C ASP A 34 -4.59 6.47 7.78
N SER A 35 -3.88 6.26 6.67
CA SER A 35 -4.48 5.90 5.39
C SER A 35 -5.27 4.58 5.46
N LEU A 36 -4.73 3.56 6.13
CA LEU A 36 -5.42 2.29 6.35
C LEU A 36 -6.62 2.45 7.30
N THR A 37 -6.49 3.27 8.33
CA THR A 37 -7.58 3.58 9.27
C THR A 37 -8.74 4.26 8.55
N ASP A 38 -8.45 5.29 7.75
CA ASP A 38 -9.44 6.02 6.95
C ASP A 38 -10.13 5.07 5.96
N ILE A 39 -9.39 4.18 5.29
CA ILE A 39 -9.97 3.16 4.40
C ILE A 39 -10.91 2.25 5.19
N GLY A 40 -10.50 1.78 6.36
CA GLY A 40 -11.31 0.89 7.18
C GLY A 40 -12.63 1.53 7.61
N GLN A 41 -12.58 2.79 8.03
CA GLN A 41 -13.77 3.56 8.41
C GLN A 41 -14.66 3.90 7.22
N SER A 42 -14.08 4.35 6.10
CA SER A 42 -14.83 4.85 4.94
C SER A 42 -15.49 3.73 4.13
N PHE A 43 -14.90 2.54 4.10
CA PHE A 43 -15.41 1.38 3.34
C PHE A 43 -15.99 0.27 4.22
N GLY A 44 -15.88 0.36 5.55
CA GLY A 44 -16.38 -0.66 6.47
C GLY A 44 -15.62 -2.00 6.38
N VAL A 45 -14.31 -1.94 6.15
CA VAL A 45 -13.45 -3.13 5.96
C VAL A 45 -12.33 -3.20 6.99
N ALA A 46 -11.84 -4.40 7.27
CA ALA A 46 -10.62 -4.58 8.06
C ALA A 46 -9.40 -4.21 7.20
N ALA A 47 -9.02 -2.93 7.17
CA ALA A 47 -7.91 -2.45 6.36
C ALA A 47 -6.55 -2.55 7.08
N LEU A 48 -6.51 -2.22 8.38
CA LEU A 48 -5.30 -2.33 9.19
C LEU A 48 -4.92 -3.82 9.40
N PRO A 49 -3.63 -4.19 9.31
CA PRO A 49 -3.18 -5.51 9.73
C PRO A 49 -3.15 -5.63 11.27
N ASP A 50 -3.28 -6.85 11.77
CA ASP A 50 -3.22 -7.15 13.22
C ASP A 50 -1.79 -7.01 13.79
N ILE A 51 -0.79 -7.05 12.91
CA ILE A 51 0.63 -6.91 13.25
C ILE A 51 1.03 -5.43 13.12
N PRO A 52 1.82 -4.87 14.06
CA PRO A 52 2.35 -3.52 13.92
C PRO A 52 3.10 -3.30 12.61
N LEU A 53 2.84 -2.18 11.91
CA LEU A 53 3.37 -1.92 10.57
C LEU A 53 4.91 -2.02 10.48
N HIS A 54 5.63 -1.62 11.52
CA HIS A 54 7.11 -1.67 11.57
C HIS A 54 7.67 -3.09 11.71
N LEU A 55 6.83 -4.09 11.98
CA LEU A 55 7.20 -5.51 12.07
C LEU A 55 6.74 -6.31 10.84
N LEU A 56 6.00 -5.70 9.92
CA LEU A 56 5.56 -6.37 8.70
C LEU A 56 6.67 -6.40 7.64
N PRO A 57 6.86 -7.53 6.95
CA PRO A 57 7.62 -7.55 5.71
C PRO A 57 7.08 -6.53 4.71
N ALA A 58 7.97 -5.80 4.03
CA ALA A 58 7.56 -4.76 3.09
C ALA A 58 6.65 -5.31 1.98
N ARG A 59 6.93 -6.53 1.48
CA ARG A 59 6.11 -7.19 0.45
C ARG A 59 4.68 -7.47 0.94
N ALA A 60 4.52 -7.89 2.19
CA ALA A 60 3.21 -8.14 2.77
C ALA A 60 2.40 -6.84 2.91
N LEU A 61 3.05 -5.76 3.37
CA LEU A 61 2.41 -4.45 3.46
C LEU A 61 2.06 -3.90 2.06
N MET A 62 2.96 -4.00 1.08
CA MET A 62 2.70 -3.58 -0.30
C MET A 62 1.53 -4.33 -0.92
N ARG A 63 1.48 -5.67 -0.73
CA ARG A 63 0.36 -6.51 -1.18
C ARG A 63 -0.97 -6.00 -0.62
N ARG A 64 -1.04 -5.80 0.70
CA ARG A 64 -2.24 -5.28 1.38
C ARG A 64 -2.72 -3.96 0.77
N LEU A 65 -1.81 -3.00 0.61
CA LEU A 65 -2.14 -1.66 0.07
C LEU A 65 -2.62 -1.74 -1.39
N VAL A 66 -1.97 -2.56 -2.22
CA VAL A 66 -2.33 -2.77 -3.61
C VAL A 66 -3.68 -3.49 -3.74
N ASP A 67 -3.91 -4.52 -2.95
CA ASP A 67 -5.17 -5.28 -2.97
C ASP A 67 -6.33 -4.34 -2.59
N LEU A 68 -6.23 -3.61 -1.49
CA LEU A 68 -7.22 -2.60 -1.11
C LEU A 68 -7.49 -1.58 -2.24
N ARG A 69 -6.42 -1.06 -2.86
CA ARG A 69 -6.56 -0.07 -3.94
C ARG A 69 -7.24 -0.62 -5.19
N THR A 70 -7.06 -1.91 -5.48
CA THR A 70 -7.57 -2.54 -6.71
C THR A 70 -8.96 -3.15 -6.53
N THR A 71 -9.32 -3.56 -5.31
CA THR A 71 -10.62 -4.19 -5.03
C THR A 71 -11.70 -3.21 -4.62
N LEU A 72 -11.35 -2.14 -3.90
CA LEU A 72 -12.33 -1.18 -3.41
C LEU A 72 -12.86 -0.30 -4.55
N LYS A 73 -14.18 -0.18 -4.62
CA LYS A 73 -14.89 0.66 -5.59
C LYS A 73 -15.58 1.80 -4.84
N PRO A 74 -15.13 3.05 -4.99
CA PRO A 74 -15.74 4.18 -4.28
C PRO A 74 -17.15 4.43 -4.81
N GLN A 75 -18.09 4.60 -3.90
CA GLN A 75 -19.49 4.94 -4.17
C GLN A 75 -19.79 6.42 -3.88
N THR A 76 -18.92 7.09 -3.12
CA THR A 76 -19.00 8.52 -2.81
C THR A 76 -17.72 9.23 -3.22
N GLN A 77 -17.80 10.56 -3.38
CA GLN A 77 -16.63 11.39 -3.64
C GLN A 77 -15.60 11.29 -2.50
N GLU A 78 -16.06 11.24 -1.26
CA GLU A 78 -15.22 11.08 -0.06
C GLU A 78 -14.45 9.75 -0.10
N GLN A 79 -15.12 8.64 -0.40
CA GLN A 79 -14.47 7.34 -0.62
C GLN A 79 -13.44 7.41 -1.76
N GLY A 80 -13.73 8.16 -2.82
CA GLY A 80 -12.79 8.42 -3.92
C GLY A 80 -11.52 9.14 -3.46
N VAL A 81 -11.66 10.16 -2.60
CA VAL A 81 -10.52 10.88 -2.00
C VAL A 81 -9.72 9.97 -1.07
N THR A 82 -10.39 9.20 -0.21
CA THR A 82 -9.75 8.23 0.70
C THR A 82 -8.96 7.17 -0.07
N LEU A 83 -9.55 6.60 -1.13
CA LEU A 83 -8.86 5.66 -2.01
C LEU A 83 -7.69 6.31 -2.77
N GLY A 84 -7.82 7.60 -3.11
CA GLY A 84 -6.73 8.40 -3.67
C GLY A 84 -5.53 8.54 -2.72
N ARG A 85 -5.76 8.79 -1.43
CA ARG A 85 -4.72 8.87 -0.40
C ARG A 85 -3.94 7.56 -0.24
N LEU A 86 -4.60 6.42 -0.44
CA LEU A 86 -3.95 5.12 -0.42
C LEU A 86 -2.82 4.99 -1.47
N ALA A 87 -2.90 5.70 -2.59
CA ALA A 87 -1.79 5.78 -3.55
C ALA A 87 -0.54 6.45 -2.95
N GLY A 88 -0.72 7.43 -2.07
CA GLY A 88 0.38 8.06 -1.33
C GLY A 88 1.04 7.13 -0.31
N ALA A 89 0.28 6.20 0.28
CA ALA A 89 0.81 5.17 1.18
C ALA A 89 1.67 4.15 0.42
N ILE A 90 1.19 3.72 -0.76
CA ILE A 90 1.95 2.87 -1.68
C ILE A 90 3.27 3.54 -2.09
N LEU A 91 3.22 4.82 -2.47
CA LEU A 91 4.40 5.56 -2.91
C LEU A 91 5.47 5.66 -1.80
N ARG A 92 5.07 6.00 -0.57
CA ARG A 92 5.99 6.06 0.57
C ARG A 92 6.70 4.73 0.81
N LEU A 93 5.96 3.62 0.77
CA LEU A 93 6.56 2.30 0.91
C LEU A 93 7.52 1.97 -0.24
N ASP A 94 7.14 2.26 -1.50
CA ASP A 94 8.00 2.03 -2.67
C ASP A 94 9.29 2.87 -2.58
N THR A 95 9.20 4.11 -2.08
CA THR A 95 10.35 4.99 -1.81
C THR A 95 11.26 4.41 -0.72
N ALA A 96 10.71 3.97 0.41
CA ALA A 96 11.50 3.35 1.47
C ALA A 96 12.23 2.09 0.98
N VAL A 97 11.56 1.28 0.16
CA VAL A 97 12.13 0.10 -0.49
C VAL A 97 13.27 0.48 -1.44
N ALA A 98 13.13 1.55 -2.22
CA ALA A 98 14.19 2.04 -3.09
C ALA A 98 15.43 2.46 -2.28
N PHE A 99 15.25 3.15 -1.15
CA PHE A 99 16.35 3.51 -0.26
C PHE A 99 17.02 2.31 0.40
N ASP A 100 16.26 1.32 0.89
CA ASP A 100 16.83 0.08 1.44
C ASP A 100 17.69 -0.66 0.40
N LYS A 101 17.19 -0.77 -0.84
CA LYS A 101 17.97 -1.35 -1.95
C LYS A 101 19.25 -0.58 -2.25
N ALA A 102 19.21 0.75 -2.19
CA ALA A 102 20.38 1.58 -2.42
C ALA A 102 21.44 1.44 -1.30
N ARG A 103 21.03 1.24 -0.05
CA ARG A 103 21.94 1.04 1.09
C ARG A 103 22.62 -0.34 1.12
N ARG A 104 22.02 -1.34 0.49
CA ARG A 104 22.52 -2.73 0.43
C ARG A 104 23.45 -3.02 -0.75
N LYS A 105 23.61 -2.06 -1.67
CA LYS A 105 24.53 -2.12 -2.80
C LYS A 105 25.86 -1.50 -2.43
#